data_AF-A0A9E5I1R7-F1
#
_entry.id   AF-A0A9E5I1R7-F1
#
_cell.length_a   1.000
_cell.length_b   1.000
_cell.length_c   1.000
_cell.angle_alpha   90.00
_cell.angle_beta   90.00
_cell.angle_gamma   90.00
#
_symmetry.space_group_name_H-M   'P 1'
#
loop_
_entity.id
_entity.type
_entity.pdbx_description
1 polymer ?
#
loop_
_entity_poly.entity_id
_entity_poly.type
_entity_poly.pdbx_seq_one_letter_code
_entity_poly.pdbx_strand_id
1 'polypeptide(L)'
;MREYSLTLLIAATLTYMLTPLVQRLALKYRAVARVRDRDIHTEVTARWGGIAMWLAMGLTLLAVQNLELVGKSYSRELLGIFLAASFVLLIGILD
;
A
#
# COMPACT_ATOMS: atom_id res chain seq x y z
N MET A 1 1.09 -10.70 -21.65
CA MET A 1 1.49 -9.28 -21.48
C MET A 1 0.30 -8.37 -21.16
N ARG A 2 -0.77 -8.35 -21.97
CA ARG A 2 -1.95 -7.48 -21.75
C ARG A 2 -2.50 -7.50 -20.32
N GLU A 3 -2.71 -8.69 -19.75
CA GLU A 3 -3.26 -8.81 -18.38
C GLU A 3 -2.30 -8.28 -17.32
N TYR A 4 -0.99 -8.51 -17.44
CA TYR A 4 -0.01 -7.95 -16.51
C TYR A 4 0.07 -6.42 -16.59
N SER A 5 -0.02 -5.86 -17.80
CA SER A 5 -0.08 -4.40 -17.99
C SER A 5 -1.37 -3.81 -17.38
N LEU A 6 -2.51 -4.50 -17.53
CA LEU A 6 -3.76 -4.10 -16.90
C LEU A 6 -3.64 -4.12 -15.36
N THR A 7 -3.10 -5.20 -14.79
CA THR A 7 -2.86 -5.32 -13.35
C THR A 7 -1.98 -4.20 -12.84
N LEU A 8 -0.90 -3.85 -13.57
CA LEU A 8 -0.01 -2.74 -13.23
C LEU A 8 -0.75 -1.40 -13.25
N LEU A 9 -1.59 -1.14 -14.26
CA LEU A 9 -2.37 0.10 -14.35
C LEU A 9 -3.40 0.19 -13.21
N ILE A 10 -4.06 -0.91 -12.87
CA ILE A 10 -4.99 -0.97 -11.73
C ILE A 10 -4.24 -0.66 -10.43
N ALA A 11 -3.10 -1.31 -10.19
CA ALA A 11 -2.29 -1.08 -9.00
C ALA A 11 -1.82 0.38 -8.89
N ALA A 12 -1.31 0.95 -9.99
CA ALA A 12 -0.86 2.33 -10.05
C ALA A 12 -2.01 3.31 -9.76
N THR A 13 -3.16 3.09 -10.38
CA THR A 13 -4.36 3.93 -10.20
C THR A 13 -4.85 3.86 -8.75
N LEU A 14 -5.01 2.65 -8.20
CA LEU A 14 -5.47 2.47 -6.82
C LEU A 14 -4.51 3.08 -5.81
N THR A 15 -3.20 2.88 -5.99
CA THR A 15 -2.18 3.48 -5.12
C THR A 15 -2.26 4.99 -5.17
N TYR A 16 -2.29 5.58 -6.37
CA TYR A 16 -2.37 7.02 -6.56
C TYR A 16 -3.63 7.63 -5.92
N MET A 17 -4.77 6.95 -5.99
CA MET A 17 -6.02 7.41 -5.36
C MET A 17 -6.04 7.23 -3.85
N LEU A 18 -5.46 6.15 -3.31
CA LEU A 18 -5.48 5.86 -1.88
C LEU A 18 -4.46 6.68 -1.09
N THR A 19 -3.29 6.98 -1.66
CA THR A 19 -2.24 7.75 -0.99
C THR A 19 -2.74 9.07 -0.38
N PRO A 20 -3.45 9.98 -1.11
CA PRO A 20 -3.93 11.22 -0.52
C PRO A 20 -5.02 11.02 0.54
N LEU A 21 -5.83 9.96 0.44
CA LEU A 21 -6.84 9.63 1.45
C LEU A 21 -6.18 9.23 2.77
N VAL A 22 -5.21 8.31 2.69
CA VAL A 22 -4.45 7.85 3.87
C VAL A 22 -3.58 8.97 4.43
N GLN A 23 -3.02 9.83 3.59
CA GLN A 23 -2.28 11.02 4.05
C GLN A 23 -3.14 11.93 4.93
N ARG A 24 -4.38 12.22 4.51
CA ARG A 24 -5.32 13.02 5.32
C ARG A 24 -5.64 12.34 6.65
N LEU A 25 -5.83 11.02 6.66
CA LEU A 25 -6.04 10.26 7.90
C LEU A 25 -4.81 10.31 8.80
N ALA A 26 -3.60 10.13 8.26
CA ALA A 26 -2.36 10.19 9.03
C ALA A 26 -2.17 11.55 9.72
N LEU A 27 -2.44 12.65 9.00
CA LEU A 27 -2.43 14.00 9.56
C LEU A 27 -3.48 14.16 10.66
N LYS A 28 -4.70 13.66 10.45
CA LYS A 28 -5.80 13.71 11.42
C LYS A 28 -5.48 12.95 12.72
N TYR A 29 -4.88 11.76 12.62
CA TYR A 29 -4.48 10.95 13.76
C TYR A 29 -3.11 11.32 14.33
N ARG A 30 -2.47 12.41 13.84
CA ARG A 30 -1.13 12.87 14.24
C ARG A 30 -0.03 11.82 14.06
N ALA A 31 -0.22 10.88 13.14
CA ALA A 31 0.80 9.95 12.70
C ALA A 31 1.76 10.64 11.72
N VAL A 32 2.55 11.55 12.27
CA VAL A 32 3.44 12.43 11.52
C VAL A 32 4.87 12.32 12.04
N ALA A 33 5.84 12.45 11.14
CA ALA A 33 7.23 12.60 11.51
C ALA A 33 7.42 14.05 12.00
N ARG A 34 7.80 14.20 13.27
CA ARG A 34 8.17 15.51 13.80
C ARG A 34 9.49 15.93 13.19
N VAL A 35 9.54 17.19 12.76
CA VAL A 35 10.78 17.83 12.31
C VAL A 35 11.75 17.86 13.48
N ARG A 36 12.96 17.36 13.28
CA ARG A 36 14.06 17.42 14.24
C ARG A 36 15.01 18.54 13.83
N ASP A 37 15.80 19.05 14.77
CA ASP A 37 16.76 20.14 14.52
C ASP A 37 17.82 19.83 13.44
N ARG A 38 17.96 18.55 13.07
CA ARG A 38 18.87 18.06 12.02
C ARG A 38 18.20 17.81 10.67
N ASP A 39 16.88 17.92 10.57
CA ASP A 39 16.14 17.60 9.34
C ASP A 39 16.03 18.84 8.44
N ILE A 40 16.22 18.66 7.13
CA ILE A 40 16.07 19.74 6.14
C ILE A 40 14.61 20.12 5.87
N HIS A 41 13.65 19.28 6.28
CA HIS A 41 12.23 19.50 6.06
C HIS A 41 11.68 20.43 7.14
N THR A 42 11.06 21.53 6.74
CA THR A 42 10.41 22.49 7.64
C THR A 42 8.98 22.09 8.01
N GLU A 43 8.37 21.18 7.25
CA GLU A 43 6.99 20.74 7.43
C GLU A 43 6.88 19.30 7.93
N VAL A 44 5.83 19.02 8.69
CA VAL A 44 5.51 17.67 9.18
C VAL A 44 5.06 16.76 8.04
N THR A 45 5.66 15.58 7.94
CA THR A 45 5.34 14.59 6.89
C THR A 45 4.52 13.44 7.45
N ALA A 46 3.53 12.98 6.69
CA ALA A 46 2.65 11.87 7.08
C ALA A 46 3.39 10.51 7.03
N ARG A 47 3.21 9.66 8.05
CA ARG A 47 3.96 8.39 8.19
C ARG A 47 3.22 7.11 7.76
N TRP A 48 1.97 7.18 7.33
CA TRP A 48 1.17 6.00 6.98
C TRP A 48 1.16 5.62 5.50
N GLY A 49 2.21 5.97 4.75
CA GLY A 49 2.31 5.60 3.32
C GLY A 49 2.21 4.08 3.07
N GLY A 50 2.76 3.27 3.97
CA GLY A 50 2.68 1.80 3.89
C GLY A 50 1.25 1.26 3.88
N ILE A 51 0.33 1.87 4.66
CA ILE A 51 -1.07 1.47 4.71
C ILE A 51 -1.74 1.68 3.36
N ALA A 52 -1.46 2.82 2.70
CA ALA A 52 -2.01 3.11 1.38
C ALA A 52 -1.56 2.08 0.34
N MET A 53 -0.26 1.73 0.34
CA MET A 53 0.29 0.76 -0.61
C MET A 53 -0.25 -0.66 -0.36
N TRP A 54 -0.37 -1.08 0.90
CA TRP A 54 -0.90 -2.40 1.23
C TRP A 54 -2.39 -2.54 0.85
N LEU A 55 -3.20 -1.52 1.12
CA LEU A 55 -4.61 -1.48 0.70
C LEU A 55 -4.76 -1.52 -0.82
N ALA A 56 -3.94 -0.75 -1.54
CA ALA A 56 -3.95 -0.75 -3.00
C ALA A 56 -3.58 -2.11 -3.58
N MET A 57 -2.57 -2.78 -3.00
CA MET A 57 -2.18 -4.13 -3.39
C MET A 57 -3.30 -5.14 -3.13
N GLY A 58 -3.91 -5.14 -1.94
CA GLY A 58 -5.03 -6.03 -1.62
C GLY A 58 -6.22 -5.85 -2.57
N LEU A 59 -6.61 -4.61 -2.85
CA LEU A 59 -7.69 -4.31 -3.80
C LEU A 59 -7.35 -4.73 -5.24
N THR A 60 -6.10 -4.54 -5.65
CA THR A 60 -5.64 -5.00 -6.98
C THR A 60 -5.76 -6.51 -7.07
N LEU A 61 -5.30 -7.26 -6.07
CA LEU A 61 -5.42 -8.71 -6.03
C LEU A 61 -6.89 -9.15 -6.06
N LEU A 62 -7.80 -8.45 -5.39
CA LEU A 62 -9.23 -8.78 -5.50
C LEU A 62 -9.78 -8.49 -6.91
N ALA A 63 -9.33 -7.41 -7.55
CA ALA A 63 -9.81 -7.01 -8.88
C ALA A 63 -9.36 -7.96 -10.00
N VAL A 64 -8.17 -8.55 -9.89
CA VAL A 64 -7.55 -9.34 -10.98
C VAL A 64 -7.66 -10.86 -10.80
N GLN A 65 -8.27 -11.33 -9.71
CA GLN A 65 -8.33 -12.77 -9.36
C GLN A 65 -8.97 -13.66 -10.44
N ASN A 66 -9.91 -13.11 -11.23
CA ASN A 66 -10.66 -13.84 -12.24
C ASN A 66 -10.04 -13.76 -13.65
N LEU A 67 -8.88 -13.12 -13.80
CA LEU A 67 -8.17 -13.04 -15.09
C LEU A 67 -7.49 -14.38 -15.41
N GLU A 68 -7.48 -14.78 -16.68
CA GLU A 68 -7.07 -16.12 -17.09
C GLU A 68 -5.59 -16.42 -16.85
N LEU A 69 -4.69 -15.44 -17.07
CA LEU A 69 -3.26 -15.61 -16.85
C LEU A 69 -2.87 -15.23 -15.42
N VAL A 70 -3.37 -14.10 -14.91
CA VAL A 70 -3.00 -13.59 -13.58
C VAL A 70 -3.64 -14.42 -12.46
N GLY A 71 -4.86 -14.89 -12.65
CA GLY A 71 -5.57 -15.76 -11.70
C GLY A 71 -4.85 -17.09 -11.47
N LYS A 72 -4.13 -17.62 -12.49
CA LYS A 72 -3.32 -18.84 -12.34
C LYS A 72 -2.13 -18.66 -11.39
N SER A 73 -1.73 -17.42 -11.11
CA SER A 73 -0.66 -17.12 -10.15
C SER A 73 -1.14 -17.10 -8.69
N TYR A 74 -2.43 -17.31 -8.42
CA TYR A 74 -2.95 -17.38 -7.06
C TYR A 74 -2.58 -18.72 -6.46
N SER A 75 -1.64 -18.68 -5.52
CA SER A 75 -1.10 -19.86 -4.87
C SER A 75 -1.02 -19.65 -3.36
N ARG A 76 -0.70 -20.73 -2.63
CA ARG A 76 -0.54 -20.66 -1.17
C ARG A 76 0.64 -19.77 -0.79
N GLU A 77 1.65 -19.71 -1.64
CA GLU A 77 2.83 -18.84 -1.51
C GLU A 77 2.43 -17.37 -1.62
N LEU A 78 1.56 -17.02 -2.57
CA LEU A 78 1.02 -15.66 -2.68
C LEU A 78 0.29 -15.23 -1.40
N LEU A 79 -0.55 -16.11 -0.86
CA LEU A 79 -1.23 -15.87 0.42
C LEU A 79 -0.23 -15.73 1.57
N GLY A 80 0.80 -16.57 1.61
CA GLY A 80 1.87 -16.49 2.61
C GLY A 80 2.61 -15.14 2.57
N ILE A 81 2.97 -14.67 1.38
CA ILE A 81 3.61 -13.37 1.17
C ILE A 81 2.68 -12.23 1.61
N PHE A 82 1.40 -12.30 1.24
CA PHE A 82 0.43 -11.27 1.62
C PHE A 82 0.24 -11.19 3.14
N LEU A 83 0.15 -12.35 3.83
CA LEU A 83 0.07 -12.40 5.28
C LEU A 83 1.35 -11.89 5.95
N ALA A 84 2.53 -12.26 5.44
CA ALA A 84 3.79 -11.74 5.95
C ALA A 84 3.89 -10.21 5.80
N ALA A 85 3.52 -9.68 4.64
CA ALA A 85 3.46 -8.24 4.40
C ALA A 85 2.45 -7.54 5.34
N SER A 86 1.32 -8.19 5.63
CA SER A 86 0.33 -7.69 6.59
C SER A 86 0.93 -7.60 7.99
N PHE A 87 1.71 -8.59 8.41
CA PHE A 87 2.39 -8.60 9.71
C PHE A 87 3.44 -7.47 9.80
N VAL A 88 4.25 -7.29 8.75
CA VAL A 88 5.22 -6.18 8.68
C VAL A 88 4.50 -4.83 8.74
N LEU A 89 3.37 -4.68 8.05
CA LEU A 89 2.56 -3.47 8.12
C LEU A 89 2.07 -3.21 9.55
N LEU A 90 1.54 -4.23 10.23
CA LEU A 90 1.05 -4.08 11.60
C LEU A 90 2.15 -3.65 12.56
N ILE A 91 3.34 -4.24 12.46
CA ILE A 91 4.51 -3.81 13.25
C ILE A 91 4.85 -2.35 12.95
N GLY A 92 4.90 -1.97 11.66
CA GLY A 92 5.19 -0.60 11.26
C GLY A 92 4.11 0.43 11.63
N ILE A 93 2.89 0.01 11.97
CA ILE A 93 1.85 0.88 12.53
C ILE A 93 2.04 1.06 14.05
N LEU A 94 2.58 0.05 14.73
CA LEU A 94 2.78 0.05 16.18
C LEU A 94 4.06 0.79 16.61
N ASP A 95 5.06 0.91 15.72
CA ASP A 95 6.27 1.72 15.89
C ASP A 95 6.04 3.23 15.66
#